data_AF-A0A5B0RH31-F1
#
_entry.id   AF-A0A5B0RH31-F1
#
_cell.length_a   1.000
_cell.length_b   1.000
_cell.length_c   1.000
_cell.angle_alpha   90.00
_cell.angle_beta   90.00
_cell.angle_gamma   90.00
#
_symmetry.space_group_name_H-M   'P 1'
#
loop_
_entity.id
_entity.type
_entity.pdbx_description
1 polymer ?
#
loop_
_entity_poly.entity_id
_entity_poly.type
_entity_poly.pdbx_seq_one_letter_code
_entity_poly.pdbx_strand_id
1 'polypeptide(L)' 'MTWFGDIKGVSPGQQWRKRKHVTLAGVHTPLQSGISGSHDAGGAYSVIVNNATDKHSDCGDIIW' A
#
# COMPACT_ATOMS: atom_id res chain seq x y z
N MET A 1 -12.10 0.74 4.33
CA MET A 1 -12.45 2.01 3.65
C MET A 1 -11.45 2.20 2.54
N THR A 2 -11.89 2.54 1.33
CA THR A 2 -11.01 2.81 0.17
C THR A 2 -10.96 4.31 -0.08
N TRP A 3 -9.76 4.84 -0.34
CA TRP A 3 -9.50 6.27 -0.43
C TRP A 3 -8.26 6.54 -1.30
N PHE A 4 -8.25 7.63 -2.05
CA PHE A 4 -7.08 8.10 -2.80
C PHE A 4 -6.36 9.19 -2.00
N GLY A 5 -5.04 9.05 -1.85
CA GLY A 5 -4.21 9.99 -1.10
C GLY A 5 -4.05 9.63 0.37
N ASP A 6 -3.65 10.61 1.17
CA ASP A 6 -3.26 10.41 2.57
C ASP A 6 -4.42 9.99 3.46
N ILE A 7 -4.11 9.16 4.47
CA ILE A 7 -5.05 8.77 5.52
C ILE A 7 -4.88 9.70 6.72
N LYS A 8 -5.95 10.36 7.14
CA LYS A 8 -5.95 11.25 8.32
C LYS A 8 -5.45 10.51 9.56
N GLY A 9 -4.45 11.08 10.23
CA GLY A 9 -3.86 10.52 11.45
C GLY A 9 -2.76 9.48 11.21
N VAL A 10 -2.39 9.24 9.94
CA VAL A 10 -1.22 8.44 9.56
C VAL A 10 -0.17 9.38 8.97
N SER A 11 1.07 9.27 9.44
CA SER A 11 2.18 10.08 8.95
C SER A 11 3.19 9.25 8.14
N PRO A 12 3.84 9.83 7.12
CA PRO A 12 5.00 9.19 6.50
C PRO A 12 6.03 8.75 7.54
N GLY A 13 6.60 7.55 7.35
CA GLY A 13 7.55 6.93 8.30
C GLY A 13 6.89 6.15 9.44
N GLN A 14 5.57 6.17 9.58
CA GLN A 14 4.86 5.34 10.56
C GLN A 14 5.06 3.84 10.28
N GLN A 15 5.29 3.07 11.34
CA GLN A 15 5.62 1.64 11.25
C GLN A 15 4.51 0.77 11.82
N TRP A 16 4.31 -0.39 11.19
CA TRP A 16 3.41 -1.44 11.66
C TRP A 16 4.06 -2.81 11.56
N ARG A 17 3.88 -3.63 12.59
CA ARG A 17 4.50 -4.97 12.66
C ARG A 17 3.90 -6.00 11.69
N LYS A 18 2.64 -5.85 11.29
CA LYS A 18 1.90 -6.88 10.53
C LYS A 18 0.94 -6.22 9.54
N ARG A 19 0.71 -6.88 8.41
CA ARG A 19 -0.26 -6.46 7.38
C ARG A 19 -1.65 -6.13 7.95
N LYS A 20 -2.14 -6.92 8.91
CA LYS A 20 -3.43 -6.65 9.57
C LYS A 20 -3.53 -5.26 10.21
N HIS A 21 -2.42 -4.71 10.73
CA HIS A 21 -2.44 -3.38 11.35
C HIS A 21 -2.48 -2.27 10.29
N VAL A 22 -1.84 -2.49 9.13
CA VAL A 22 -1.91 -1.58 7.98
C VAL A 22 -3.34 -1.55 7.40
N THR A 23 -3.98 -2.71 7.33
CA THR A 23 -5.40 -2.83 6.95
C THR A 23 -6.32 -2.11 7.94
N LEU A 24 -6.12 -2.33 9.24
CA LEU A 24 -6.89 -1.64 10.29
C LEU A 24 -6.68 -0.12 10.26
N ALA A 25 -5.49 0.34 9.90
CA ALA A 25 -5.19 1.77 9.73
C ALA A 25 -5.77 2.36 8.44
N GLY A 26 -6.30 1.54 7.51
CA GLY A 26 -6.89 2.00 6.26
C GLY A 26 -5.89 2.32 5.14
N VAL A 27 -4.58 2.15 5.36
CA VAL A 27 -3.53 2.46 4.38
C VAL A 27 -3.50 1.46 3.22
N HIS A 28 -3.72 0.17 3.50
CA HIS A 28 -3.76 -0.87 2.49
C HIS A 28 -4.76 -1.97 2.88
N THR A 29 -5.88 -2.03 2.15
CA THR A 29 -7.05 -2.84 2.54
C THR A 29 -6.79 -4.36 2.46
N PRO A 30 -6.16 -4.91 1.40
CA PRO A 30 -5.89 -6.34 1.33
C PRO A 30 -4.90 -6.83 2.39
N LEU A 31 -5.13 -8.03 2.93
CA LEU A 31 -4.19 -8.67 3.85
C LEU A 31 -2.97 -9.27 3.15
N GLN A 32 -3.13 -9.74 1.91
CA GLN A 32 -2.09 -10.43 1.15
C GLN A 32 -1.70 -9.71 -0.14
N SER A 33 -2.67 -9.32 -0.99
CA SER A 33 -2.41 -8.68 -2.30
C SER A 33 -1.42 -7.52 -2.17
N GLY A 34 -0.52 -7.37 -3.15
CA GLY A 34 0.40 -6.24 -3.21
C GLY A 34 -0.26 -4.95 -3.69
N ILE A 35 -1.39 -5.05 -4.39
CA ILE A 35 -2.13 -3.90 -4.94
C ILE A 35 -3.52 -3.84 -4.31
N SER A 36 -3.91 -2.66 -3.86
CA SER A 36 -5.24 -2.32 -3.36
C SER A 36 -5.91 -1.40 -4.39
N GLY A 37 -6.92 -1.90 -5.10
CA GLY A 37 -7.60 -1.16 -6.17
C GLY A 37 -8.59 -2.03 -6.92
N SER A 38 -9.37 -1.41 -7.79
CA SER A 38 -10.20 -2.12 -8.76
C SER A 38 -10.35 -1.29 -10.04
N HIS A 39 -10.76 -1.95 -11.12
CA HIS A 39 -11.09 -1.26 -12.37
C HIS A 39 -12.24 -0.25 -12.17
N ASP A 40 -13.29 -0.66 -11.48
CA ASP A 40 -14.48 0.17 -11.23
C ASP A 40 -14.18 1.39 -10.35
N ALA A 41 -13.12 1.32 -9.53
CA ALA A 41 -12.63 2.43 -8.74
C ALA A 41 -11.87 3.49 -9.55
N GLY A 42 -11.56 3.21 -10.82
CA GLY A 42 -10.72 4.06 -11.66
C GLY A 42 -9.22 3.95 -11.37
N GLY A 43 -8.78 3.00 -10.53
CA GLY A 43 -7.35 2.80 -10.28
C GLY A 43 -6.98 2.10 -8.98
N ALA A 44 -5.69 2.21 -8.65
CA ALA A 44 -5.11 1.68 -7.41
C ALA A 44 -5.01 2.77 -6.34
N TYR A 45 -5.47 2.44 -5.13
CA TYR A 45 -5.41 3.30 -3.94
C TYR A 45 -4.03 3.25 -3.28
N SER A 46 -3.42 2.07 -3.24
CA SER A 46 -2.10 1.86 -2.64
C SER A 46 -1.44 0.56 -3.11
N VAL A 47 -0.11 0.51 -2.98
CA VAL A 47 0.73 -0.65 -3.30
C VAL A 47 1.67 -0.97 -2.14
N ILE A 48 2.07 -2.23 -2.02
CA ILE A 48 3.11 -2.68 -1.08
C ILE A 48 4.28 -3.26 -1.85
N VAL A 49 5.48 -2.74 -1.55
CA VAL A 49 6.75 -3.25 -2.03
C VAL A 49 7.32 -4.18 -0.97
N ASN A 50 7.36 -5.48 -1.27
CA ASN A 50 7.86 -6.51 -0.35
C ASN A 50 8.55 -7.65 -1.12
N ASN A 51 9.35 -7.27 -2.13
CA ASN A 51 10.18 -8.18 -2.93
C ASN A 51 9.44 -9.44 -3.46
N ALA A 52 8.24 -9.26 -4.02
CA ALA A 52 7.43 -10.37 -4.52
C ALA A 52 8.02 -11.05 -5.77
N THR A 53 8.94 -10.36 -6.47
CA THR A 53 9.70 -10.86 -7.62
C THR A 53 11.01 -10.09 -7.71
N ASP A 54 12.03 -10.76 -8.24
CA ASP A 54 13.34 -10.26 -8.63
C ASP A 54 13.32 -9.22 -9.77
N LYS A 55 12.18 -9.01 -10.42
CA LYS A 55 12.02 -8.03 -11.50
C LYS A 55 11.78 -6.61 -11.02
N HIS A 56 11.46 -6.42 -9.74
CA HIS A 56 11.23 -5.09 -9.19
C HIS A 56 12.56 -4.43 -8.80
N SER A 57 12.66 -3.12 -9.02
CA SER A 57 13.82 -2.30 -8.62
C SER A 57 13.36 -1.14 -7.74
N ASP A 58 14.06 -0.88 -6.65
CA ASP A 58 13.73 0.16 -5.68
C ASP A 58 14.95 1.06 -5.45
N CYS A 59 14.82 2.34 -5.82
CA CYS A 59 15.83 3.39 -5.62
C CYS A 59 15.37 4.45 -4.59
N GLY A 60 14.34 4.15 -3.78
CA GLY A 60 13.72 5.09 -2.84
C GLY A 60 12.73 6.01 -3.55
N ASP A 61 13.24 7.03 -4.25
CA ASP A 61 12.40 8.04 -4.89
C ASP A 61 11.67 7.50 -6.14
N ILE A 62 12.19 6.44 -6.74
CA ILE A 62 11.60 5.77 -7.91
C ILE A 62 11.61 4.25 -7.67
N ILE A 63 10.48 3.62 -7.97
CA ILE A 63 10.27 2.18 -7.85
C ILE A 63 9.69 1.69 -9.18
N TRP A 64 10.27 0.61 -9.74
CA TRP A 64 9.84 -0.07 -10.97
C TRP A 64 9.29 -1.45 -10.67
#